data_AF-A0A810NDZ4-F1
#
_entry.id   AF-A0A810NDZ4-F1
#
_cell.length_a   1.000
_cell.length_b   1.000
_cell.length_c   1.000
_cell.angle_alpha   90.00
_cell.angle_beta   90.00
_cell.angle_gamma   90.00
#
_symmetry.space_group_name_H-M   'P 1'
#
loop_
_entity.id
_entity.type
_entity.pdbx_description
1 polymer ?
#
loop_
_entity_poly.entity_id
_entity_poly.type
_entity_poly.pdbx_seq_one_letter_code
_entity_poly.pdbx_strand_id
1 'polypeptide(L)'
;MLTDAWVARRHVFDQSGRPKPQAAFRYARSQLTHAAIQIGVAHAVLAHAGRLDRAGLPAGVAHRFAAWREDLLLETSAAEALVDRAADLVDEVVSAGPTPASALAVGLAVDEAKCVAYDLGPVAADGLAAFAGPADTDADRGFDRYWRNARTHSLHDPVRWRRHYVGDYHLNGTLPPVLRSLLESTGDVPL
;
A
#
# COMPACT_ATOMS: atom_id res chain seq x y z
N MET A 1 19.52 -9.67 -19.21
CA MET A 1 20.36 -8.57 -19.74
C MET A 1 19.90 -8.33 -21.18
N LEU A 2 19.66 -7.08 -21.56
CA LEU A 2 19.32 -6.72 -22.94
C LEU A 2 20.61 -6.22 -23.61
N THR A 3 21.00 -6.83 -24.72
CA THR A 3 22.17 -6.46 -25.52
C THR A 3 21.71 -6.29 -26.97
N ASP A 4 22.09 -5.18 -27.61
CA ASP A 4 21.68 -4.80 -28.97
C ASP A 4 20.16 -4.82 -29.23
N ALA A 5 19.36 -4.57 -28.18
CA ALA A 5 17.92 -4.50 -28.29
C ALA A 5 17.48 -3.24 -29.04
N TRP A 6 17.03 -3.40 -30.28
CA TRP A 6 16.45 -2.32 -31.06
C TRP A 6 15.06 -1.93 -30.51
N VAL A 7 14.88 -0.64 -30.22
CA VAL A 7 13.59 -0.07 -29.82
C VAL A 7 13.15 0.95 -30.87
N ALA A 8 12.03 0.68 -31.52
CA ALA A 8 11.45 1.62 -32.47
C ALA A 8 11.16 2.97 -31.79
N ARG A 9 11.43 4.10 -32.45
CA ARG A 9 11.16 5.44 -31.90
C ARG A 9 9.72 5.62 -31.42
N ARG A 10 8.74 5.03 -32.11
CA ARG A 10 7.31 5.04 -31.73
C ARG A 10 6.99 4.30 -30.42
N HIS A 11 7.90 3.47 -29.93
CA HIS A 11 7.79 2.78 -28.63
C HIS A 11 8.58 3.49 -27.53
N VAL A 12 9.27 4.59 -27.84
CA VAL A 12 9.96 5.43 -26.85
C VAL A 12 8.99 6.49 -26.35
N PHE A 13 8.69 6.44 -25.06
CA PHE A 13 7.85 7.44 -24.39
C PHE A 13 8.74 8.42 -23.63
N ASP A 14 8.73 9.70 -24.02
CA ASP A 14 9.44 10.75 -23.29
C ASP A 14 8.83 10.91 -21.89
N GLN A 15 9.65 10.63 -20.87
CA GLN A 15 9.29 10.83 -19.47
C GLN A 15 9.95 12.07 -18.85
N SER A 16 10.90 12.69 -19.56
CA SER A 16 11.58 13.92 -19.13
C SER A 16 10.77 15.19 -19.36
N GLY A 17 9.84 15.18 -20.33
CA GLY A 17 9.09 16.38 -20.76
C GLY A 17 7.63 16.49 -20.28
N ARG A 18 7.11 15.51 -19.53
CA ARG A 18 5.70 15.57 -19.07
C ARG A 18 5.56 16.58 -17.92
N PRO A 19 4.43 17.33 -17.81
CA PRO A 19 4.18 18.18 -16.65
C PRO A 19 4.37 17.36 -15.39
N LYS A 20 5.28 17.77 -14.50
CA LYS A 20 5.66 16.99 -13.31
C LYS A 20 4.49 16.61 -12.40
N PRO A 21 3.41 17.41 -12.31
CA PRO A 21 2.22 16.95 -11.63
C PRO A 21 1.66 15.62 -12.19
N GLN A 22 1.75 15.37 -13.51
CA GLN A 22 1.38 14.07 -14.10
C GLN A 22 2.25 12.91 -13.62
N ALA A 23 3.52 13.15 -13.28
CA ALA A 23 4.38 12.13 -12.71
C ALA A 23 3.96 11.76 -11.28
N ALA A 24 3.56 12.75 -10.47
CA ALA A 24 2.96 12.53 -9.15
C ALA A 24 1.68 11.68 -9.23
N PHE A 25 0.82 11.86 -10.24
CA PHE A 25 -0.37 11.02 -10.41
C PHE A 25 -0.08 9.59 -10.88
N ARG A 26 0.90 9.40 -11.77
CA ARG A 26 1.32 8.03 -12.13
C ARG A 26 1.87 7.29 -10.93
N TYR A 27 2.68 8.01 -10.15
CA TYR A 27 3.17 7.54 -8.88
C TYR A 27 2.00 7.17 -7.95
N ALA A 28 1.07 8.09 -7.70
CA ALA A 28 -0.12 7.89 -6.87
C ALA A 28 -0.90 6.64 -7.27
N ARG A 29 -1.26 6.52 -8.55
CA ARG A 29 -1.98 5.36 -9.09
C ARG A 29 -1.25 4.06 -8.82
N SER A 30 0.06 4.02 -9.07
CA SER A 30 0.87 2.81 -8.82
C SER A 30 0.86 2.46 -7.33
N GLN A 31 1.10 3.43 -6.46
CA GLN A 31 1.19 3.19 -5.02
C GLN A 31 -0.15 2.78 -4.41
N LEU A 32 -1.26 3.41 -4.80
CA LEU A 32 -2.60 3.06 -4.33
C LEU A 32 -3.02 1.67 -4.80
N THR A 33 -2.68 1.29 -6.04
CA THR A 33 -2.90 -0.10 -6.52
C THR A 33 -2.17 -1.10 -5.61
N HIS A 34 -0.92 -0.80 -5.26
CA HIS A 34 -0.14 -1.63 -4.36
C HIS A 34 -0.70 -1.65 -2.93
N ALA A 35 -1.22 -0.54 -2.40
CA ALA A 35 -1.88 -0.50 -1.11
C ALA A 35 -3.15 -1.37 -1.11
N ALA A 36 -3.99 -1.23 -2.13
CA ALA A 36 -5.21 -2.02 -2.31
C ALA A 36 -4.93 -3.53 -2.39
N ILE A 37 -3.82 -3.95 -2.99
CA ILE A 37 -3.41 -5.37 -2.99
C ILE A 37 -3.18 -5.89 -1.57
N GLN A 38 -2.52 -5.13 -0.69
CA GLN A 38 -2.27 -5.57 0.68
C GLN A 38 -3.55 -5.59 1.52
N ILE A 39 -4.42 -4.59 1.35
CA ILE A 39 -5.77 -4.57 1.95
C ILE A 39 -6.59 -5.78 1.46
N GLY A 40 -6.50 -6.11 0.18
CA GLY A 40 -7.14 -7.30 -0.40
C GLY A 40 -6.65 -8.61 0.23
N VAL A 41 -5.37 -8.69 0.62
CA VAL A 41 -4.87 -9.83 1.40
C VAL A 41 -5.51 -9.87 2.79
N ALA A 42 -5.62 -8.73 3.48
CA ALA A 42 -6.28 -8.67 4.79
C ALA A 42 -7.76 -9.10 4.72
N HIS A 43 -8.50 -8.66 3.70
CA HIS A 43 -9.86 -9.15 3.43
C HIS A 43 -9.92 -10.65 3.19
N ALA A 44 -8.98 -11.20 2.42
CA ALA A 44 -8.93 -12.63 2.16
C ALA A 44 -8.66 -13.44 3.45
N VAL A 45 -7.83 -12.89 4.34
CA VAL A 45 -7.59 -13.42 5.69
C VAL A 45 -8.85 -13.33 6.55
N LEU A 46 -9.55 -12.19 6.60
CA LEU A 46 -10.80 -12.02 7.36
C LEU A 46 -11.91 -12.97 6.87
N ALA A 47 -12.08 -13.09 5.56
CA ALA A 47 -13.02 -14.01 4.94
C ALA A 47 -12.68 -15.48 5.28
N HIS A 48 -11.38 -15.77 5.40
CA HIS A 48 -10.91 -17.07 5.85
C HIS A 48 -11.18 -17.30 7.34
N ALA A 49 -10.86 -16.33 8.18
CA ALA A 49 -11.12 -16.37 9.61
C ALA A 49 -12.61 -16.62 9.91
N GLY A 50 -13.52 -15.99 9.15
CA GLY A 50 -14.95 -16.27 9.26
C GLY A 50 -15.36 -17.70 8.88
N ARG A 51 -14.59 -18.41 8.05
CA ARG A 51 -14.83 -19.84 7.78
C ARG A 51 -14.39 -20.71 8.96
N LEU A 52 -13.26 -20.40 9.58
CA LEU A 52 -12.78 -21.11 10.77
C LEU A 52 -13.75 -20.94 11.94
N ASP A 53 -14.27 -19.72 12.13
CA ASP A 53 -15.26 -19.42 13.15
C ASP A 53 -16.53 -20.28 12.98
N ARG A 54 -17.06 -20.37 11.75
CA ARG A 54 -18.21 -21.23 11.43
C ARG A 54 -17.94 -22.73 11.56
N ALA A 55 -16.70 -23.17 11.35
CA ALA A 55 -16.30 -24.56 11.53
C ALA A 55 -16.20 -24.95 13.01
N GLY A 56 -16.14 -23.96 13.91
CA GLY A 56 -16.00 -24.16 15.34
C GLY A 56 -14.52 -24.22 15.76
N LEU A 57 -14.15 -23.34 16.68
CA LEU A 57 -12.82 -23.32 17.28
C LEU A 57 -12.82 -23.95 18.67
N PRO A 58 -11.69 -24.55 19.11
CA PRO A 58 -11.56 -25.00 20.49
C PRO A 58 -11.82 -23.87 21.49
N ALA A 59 -12.54 -24.16 22.57
CA ALA A 59 -12.95 -23.15 23.56
C ALA A 59 -11.77 -22.32 24.12
N GLY A 60 -10.59 -22.95 24.29
CA GLY A 60 -9.39 -22.29 24.80
C GLY A 60 -8.77 -21.24 23.86
N VAL A 61 -9.16 -21.19 22.58
CA VAL A 61 -8.63 -20.22 21.60
C VAL A 61 -9.68 -19.28 21.03
N ALA A 62 -10.97 -19.64 21.10
CA ALA A 62 -12.08 -18.91 20.49
C ALA A 62 -12.11 -17.41 20.87
N HIS A 63 -11.94 -17.08 22.16
CA HIS A 63 -11.98 -15.68 22.61
C HIS A 63 -10.84 -14.84 22.03
N ARG A 64 -9.60 -15.36 22.04
CA ARG A 64 -8.44 -14.64 21.47
C ARG A 64 -8.52 -14.51 19.96
N PHE A 65 -9.06 -15.53 19.29
CA PHE A 65 -9.30 -15.49 17.85
C PHE A 65 -10.33 -14.43 17.47
N ALA A 66 -11.44 -14.35 18.22
CA ALA A 66 -12.46 -13.34 18.01
C ALA A 66 -11.89 -11.92 18.15
N ALA A 67 -11.17 -11.65 19.25
CA ALA A 67 -10.53 -10.36 19.49
C ALA A 67 -9.55 -9.99 18.35
N TRP A 68 -8.65 -10.91 17.96
CA TRP A 68 -7.73 -10.67 16.85
C TRP A 68 -8.45 -10.37 15.53
N ARG A 69 -9.54 -11.11 15.22
CA ARG A 69 -10.32 -10.90 14.00
C ARG A 69 -11.05 -9.56 14.00
N GLU A 70 -11.55 -9.14 15.16
CA GLU A 70 -12.23 -7.85 15.35
C GLU A 70 -11.25 -6.69 15.18
N ASP A 71 -10.06 -6.77 15.79
CA ASP A 71 -8.99 -5.79 15.61
C ASP A 71 -8.58 -5.72 14.14
N LEU A 72 -8.35 -6.87 13.49
CA LEU A 72 -7.98 -6.92 12.07
C LEU A 72 -9.05 -6.28 11.16
N LEU A 73 -10.34 -6.46 11.49
CA LEU A 73 -11.44 -5.84 10.75
C LEU A 73 -11.39 -4.30 10.85
N LEU A 74 -11.14 -3.79 12.05
CA LEU A 74 -11.02 -2.35 12.30
C LEU A 74 -9.79 -1.77 11.61
N GLU A 75 -8.64 -2.43 11.71
CA GLU A 75 -7.41 -2.01 11.03
C GLU A 75 -7.55 -2.02 9.51
N THR A 76 -8.25 -3.03 8.96
CA THR A 76 -8.55 -3.09 7.53
C THR A 76 -9.42 -1.92 7.10
N SER A 77 -10.47 -1.62 7.87
CA SER A 77 -11.36 -0.49 7.59
C SER A 77 -10.63 0.86 7.67
N ALA A 78 -9.71 1.01 8.61
CA ALA A 78 -8.87 2.22 8.72
C ALA A 78 -7.93 2.36 7.52
N ALA A 79 -7.33 1.27 7.04
CA ALA A 79 -6.48 1.29 5.86
C ALA A 79 -7.26 1.65 4.59
N GLU A 80 -8.48 1.12 4.44
CA GLU A 80 -9.40 1.48 3.35
C GLU A 80 -9.73 2.97 3.36
N ALA A 81 -10.11 3.51 4.53
CA ALA A 81 -10.42 4.94 4.65
C ALA A 81 -9.24 5.84 4.25
N LEU A 82 -8.00 5.43 4.53
CA LEU A 82 -6.81 6.17 4.10
C LEU A 82 -6.60 6.10 2.58
N VAL A 83 -6.84 4.93 1.97
CA VAL A 83 -6.76 4.74 0.52
C VAL A 83 -7.84 5.54 -0.20
N ASP A 84 -9.08 5.49 0.28
CA ASP A 84 -10.22 6.23 -0.28
C ASP A 84 -9.96 7.73 -0.21
N ARG A 85 -9.55 8.24 0.96
CA ARG A 85 -9.19 9.66 1.12
C ARG A 85 -8.07 10.09 0.17
N ALA A 86 -7.07 9.24 -0.05
CA ALA A 86 -5.98 9.54 -0.98
C ALA A 86 -6.46 9.49 -2.45
N ALA A 87 -7.37 8.58 -2.79
CA ALA A 87 -7.96 8.48 -4.12
C ALA A 87 -8.86 9.68 -4.43
N ASP A 88 -9.73 10.08 -3.50
CA ASP A 88 -10.58 11.27 -3.62
C ASP A 88 -9.74 12.53 -3.86
N LEU A 89 -8.64 12.69 -3.11
CA LEU A 89 -7.72 13.80 -3.29
C LEU A 89 -7.02 13.76 -4.66
N VAL A 90 -6.65 12.58 -5.15
CA VAL A 90 -6.09 12.42 -6.51
C VAL A 90 -7.10 12.90 -7.54
N ASP A 91 -8.36 12.46 -7.44
CA ASP A 91 -9.41 12.79 -8.40
C ASP A 91 -9.76 14.29 -8.39
N GLU A 92 -9.84 14.89 -7.20
CA GLU A 92 -10.04 16.33 -7.02
C GLU A 92 -8.93 17.12 -7.70
N VAL A 93 -7.67 16.81 -7.41
CA VAL A 93 -6.53 17.58 -7.90
C VAL A 93 -6.33 17.39 -9.41
N VAL A 94 -6.56 16.18 -9.94
CA VAL A 94 -6.53 15.94 -11.39
C VAL A 94 -7.60 16.76 -12.10
N SER A 95 -8.80 16.84 -11.52
CA SER A 95 -9.92 17.58 -12.11
C SER A 95 -9.72 19.10 -12.06
N ALA A 96 -9.15 19.61 -10.96
CA ALA A 96 -8.95 21.05 -10.75
C ALA A 96 -7.77 21.64 -11.55
N GLY A 97 -6.85 20.80 -12.02
CA GLY A 97 -5.61 21.26 -12.64
C GLY A 97 -4.49 21.35 -11.58
N PRO A 98 -3.48 20.49 -11.67
CA PRO A 98 -2.59 20.25 -10.54
C PRO A 98 -1.49 21.31 -10.40
N THR A 99 -1.26 21.75 -9.16
CA THR A 99 -0.15 22.63 -8.74
C THR A 99 0.95 21.84 -8.01
N PRO A 100 2.17 22.38 -7.87
CA PRO A 100 3.21 21.74 -7.05
C PRO A 100 2.75 21.43 -5.62
N ALA A 101 2.05 22.37 -4.96
CA ALA A 101 1.53 22.17 -3.61
C ALA A 101 0.50 21.03 -3.55
N SER A 102 -0.44 20.98 -4.50
CA SER A 102 -1.43 19.91 -4.54
C SER A 102 -0.82 18.54 -4.89
N ALA A 103 0.23 18.52 -5.72
CA ALA A 103 0.96 17.29 -6.05
C ALA A 103 1.73 16.75 -4.83
N LEU A 104 2.30 17.64 -3.99
CA LEU A 104 2.89 17.27 -2.71
C LEU A 104 1.85 16.67 -1.77
N ALA A 105 0.69 17.32 -1.61
CA ALA A 105 -0.39 16.82 -0.76
C ALA A 105 -0.88 15.43 -1.19
N VAL A 106 -1.08 15.22 -2.49
CA VAL A 106 -1.40 13.89 -3.07
C VAL A 106 -0.31 12.88 -2.73
N GLY A 107 0.95 13.22 -2.95
CA GLY A 107 2.08 12.33 -2.68
C GLY A 107 2.15 11.87 -1.22
N LEU A 108 1.93 12.79 -0.28
CA LEU A 108 1.92 12.50 1.15
C LEU A 108 0.74 11.62 1.55
N ALA A 109 -0.48 11.93 1.10
CA ALA A 109 -1.68 11.13 1.40
C ALA A 109 -1.54 9.69 0.87
N VAL A 110 -0.96 9.53 -0.32
CA VAL A 110 -0.65 8.22 -0.90
C VAL A 110 0.40 7.47 -0.08
N ASP A 111 1.47 8.14 0.35
CA ASP A 111 2.52 7.51 1.13
C ASP A 111 2.03 7.09 2.52
N GLU A 112 1.17 7.89 3.16
CA GLU A 112 0.46 7.53 4.40
C GLU A 112 -0.37 6.25 4.23
N ALA A 113 -1.26 6.23 3.22
CA ALA A 113 -2.13 5.09 2.94
C ALA A 113 -1.31 3.83 2.64
N LYS A 114 -0.24 3.97 1.85
CA LYS A 114 0.68 2.88 1.54
C LYS A 114 1.37 2.36 2.79
N CYS A 115 1.85 3.23 3.68
CA CYS A 115 2.51 2.84 4.92
C CYS A 115 1.64 1.95 5.79
N VAL A 116 0.36 2.30 5.94
CA VAL A 116 -0.58 1.52 6.75
C VAL A 116 -0.91 0.20 6.06
N ALA A 117 -1.27 0.22 4.77
CA ALA A 117 -1.62 -0.99 4.03
C ALA A 117 -0.48 -2.01 3.97
N TYR A 118 0.77 -1.56 3.85
CA TYR A 118 1.94 -2.44 3.72
C TYR A 118 2.32 -3.16 5.01
N ASP A 119 1.96 -2.62 6.17
CA ASP A 119 2.10 -3.32 7.44
C ASP A 119 0.93 -4.28 7.66
N LEU A 120 -0.29 -3.86 7.30
CA LEU A 120 -1.52 -4.63 7.49
C LEU A 120 -1.48 -6.01 6.84
N GLY A 121 -1.14 -6.11 5.55
CA GLY A 121 -1.19 -7.38 4.81
C GLY A 121 -0.32 -8.49 5.45
N PRO A 122 0.97 -8.23 5.73
CA PRO A 122 1.83 -9.15 6.47
C PRO A 122 1.31 -9.47 7.87
N VAL A 123 0.87 -8.47 8.65
CA VAL A 123 0.33 -8.68 10.01
C VAL A 123 -0.91 -9.57 10.00
N ALA A 124 -1.82 -9.35 9.05
CA ALA A 124 -3.01 -10.18 8.87
C ALA A 124 -2.62 -11.64 8.57
N ALA A 125 -1.71 -11.84 7.61
CA ALA A 125 -1.29 -13.17 7.20
C ALA A 125 -0.49 -13.92 8.28
N ASP A 126 0.41 -13.22 8.99
CA ASP A 126 1.16 -13.77 10.13
C ASP A 126 0.22 -14.10 11.30
N GLY A 127 -0.73 -13.22 11.61
CA GLY A 127 -1.69 -13.40 12.70
C GLY A 127 -2.57 -14.63 12.51
N LEU A 128 -3.01 -14.90 11.28
CA LEU A 128 -3.80 -16.10 10.98
C LEU A 128 -3.05 -17.39 11.32
N ALA A 129 -1.73 -17.42 11.09
CA ALA A 129 -0.90 -18.59 11.37
C ALA A 129 -0.83 -18.92 12.88
N ALA A 130 -0.99 -17.93 13.76
CA ALA A 130 -1.01 -18.14 15.22
C ALA A 130 -2.23 -18.95 15.70
N PHE A 131 -3.27 -19.08 14.86
CA PHE A 131 -4.48 -19.83 15.14
C PHE A 131 -4.66 -21.06 14.25
N ALA A 132 -3.70 -21.33 13.37
CA ALA A 132 -3.71 -22.48 12.48
C ALA A 132 -3.41 -23.78 13.24
N GLY A 133 -4.17 -24.84 12.95
CA GLY A 133 -3.93 -26.20 13.42
C GLY A 133 -3.16 -27.07 12.41
N PRO A 134 -2.85 -28.34 12.74
CA PRO A 134 -2.16 -29.25 11.81
C PRO A 134 -2.92 -29.49 10.50
N ALA A 135 -4.25 -29.40 10.49
CA ALA A 135 -5.06 -29.54 9.29
C ALA A 135 -4.90 -28.34 8.33
N ASP A 136 -4.44 -27.20 8.84
CA ASP A 136 -4.35 -25.93 8.13
C ASP A 136 -3.02 -25.77 7.37
N THR A 137 -2.08 -26.68 7.60
CA THR A 137 -0.85 -26.83 6.82
C THR A 137 -1.03 -27.66 5.56
N ASP A 138 -2.23 -28.21 5.35
CA ASP A 138 -2.58 -28.95 4.15
C ASP A 138 -2.47 -28.05 2.91
N ALA A 139 -1.73 -28.53 1.91
CA ALA A 139 -1.49 -27.81 0.66
C ALA A 139 -2.81 -27.54 -0.09
N ASP A 140 -3.80 -28.43 0.02
CA ASP A 140 -5.12 -28.26 -0.60
C ASP A 140 -5.89 -27.09 0.02
N ARG A 141 -5.57 -26.74 1.27
CA ARG A 141 -6.13 -25.57 1.95
C ARG A 141 -5.33 -24.31 1.66
N GLY A 142 -4.00 -24.44 1.52
CA GLY A 142 -3.09 -23.45 0.94
C GLY A 142 -3.01 -22.12 1.70
N PHE A 143 -3.05 -22.14 3.04
CA PHE A 143 -3.15 -20.92 3.86
C PHE A 143 -1.89 -20.05 3.83
N ASP A 144 -0.75 -20.72 3.65
CA ASP A 144 0.55 -20.11 3.42
C ASP A 144 0.56 -19.15 2.22
N ARG A 145 -0.39 -19.27 1.28
CA ARG A 145 -0.50 -18.35 0.14
C ARG A 145 -0.70 -16.91 0.56
N TYR A 146 -1.45 -16.64 1.63
CA TYR A 146 -1.68 -15.26 2.07
C TYR A 146 -0.38 -14.63 2.56
N TRP A 147 0.38 -15.40 3.34
CA TRP A 147 1.69 -15.00 3.83
C TRP A 147 2.68 -14.77 2.69
N ARG A 148 2.81 -15.76 1.80
CA ARG A 148 3.71 -15.67 0.64
C ARG A 148 3.37 -14.47 -0.23
N ASN A 149 2.09 -14.28 -0.55
CA ASN A 149 1.64 -13.17 -1.39
C ASN A 149 1.91 -11.82 -0.71
N ALA A 150 1.51 -11.64 0.56
CA ALA A 150 1.72 -10.39 1.29
C ALA A 150 3.22 -10.06 1.41
N ARG A 151 4.03 -11.02 1.85
CA ARG A 151 5.47 -10.84 2.05
C ARG A 151 6.17 -10.55 0.74
N THR A 152 6.00 -11.38 -0.29
CA THR A 152 6.63 -11.14 -1.59
C THR A 152 6.26 -9.78 -2.16
N HIS A 153 4.98 -9.41 -2.13
CA HIS A 153 4.53 -8.14 -2.68
C HIS A 153 5.03 -6.93 -1.86
N SER A 154 5.12 -7.04 -0.53
CA SER A 154 5.61 -5.97 0.35
C SER A 154 7.10 -5.65 0.14
N LEU A 155 7.89 -6.61 -0.35
CA LEU A 155 9.34 -6.43 -0.52
C LEU A 155 9.72 -5.51 -1.68
N HIS A 156 8.84 -5.29 -2.64
CA HIS A 156 9.17 -4.48 -3.81
C HIS A 156 9.39 -2.99 -3.45
N ASP A 157 8.80 -2.55 -2.34
CA ASP A 157 8.86 -1.17 -1.90
C ASP A 157 9.20 -1.11 -0.40
N PRO A 158 10.39 -0.63 -0.02
CA PRO A 158 10.83 -0.58 1.37
C PRO A 158 10.08 0.51 2.15
N VAL A 159 8.85 0.20 2.55
CA VAL A 159 7.92 1.14 3.19
C VAL A 159 8.46 1.81 4.46
N ARG A 160 9.42 1.17 5.15
CA ARG A 160 10.10 1.74 6.32
C ARG A 160 10.69 3.14 6.06
N TRP A 161 11.23 3.37 4.85
CA TRP A 161 11.80 4.67 4.49
C TRP A 161 10.69 5.69 4.21
N ARG A 162 9.59 5.26 3.62
CA ARG A 162 8.42 6.11 3.40
C ARG A 162 7.84 6.63 4.70
N ARG A 163 7.69 5.75 5.70
CA ARG A 163 7.25 6.14 7.04
C ARG A 163 8.16 7.20 7.64
N HIS A 164 9.47 7.05 7.49
CA HIS A 164 10.42 8.06 7.93
C HIS A 164 10.21 9.40 7.20
N TYR A 165 10.05 9.39 5.88
CA TYR A 165 9.85 10.62 5.11
C TYR A 165 8.52 11.32 5.40
N VAL A 166 7.43 10.56 5.56
CA VAL A 166 6.13 11.11 5.96
C VAL A 166 6.23 11.76 7.34
N GLY A 167 6.87 11.07 8.29
CA GLY A 167 7.10 11.62 9.64
C GLY A 167 7.97 12.87 9.62
N ASP A 168 9.09 12.85 8.88
CA ASP A 168 10.01 13.99 8.78
C ASP A 168 9.35 15.21 8.11
N TYR A 169 8.48 15.00 7.12
CA TYR A 169 7.67 16.07 6.57
C TYR A 169 6.73 16.70 7.61
N HIS A 170 5.95 15.88 8.32
CA HIS A 170 4.98 16.38 9.29
C HIS A 170 5.63 17.04 10.52
N LEU A 171 6.82 16.58 10.92
CA LEU A 171 7.53 17.08 12.09
C LEU A 171 8.45 18.25 11.77
N ASN A 172 9.13 18.22 10.62
CA ASN A 172 10.21 19.15 10.30
C ASN A 172 10.01 19.92 8.98
N GLY A 173 8.96 19.63 8.21
CA GLY A 173 8.71 20.26 6.91
C GLY A 173 9.63 19.75 5.78
N THR A 174 10.43 18.71 6.03
CA THR A 174 11.37 18.19 5.04
C THR A 174 10.63 17.44 3.92
N LEU A 175 10.82 17.86 2.66
CA LEU A 175 10.21 17.19 1.51
C LEU A 175 10.76 15.76 1.32
N PRO A 176 9.88 14.73 1.18
CA PRO A 176 10.29 13.38 0.85
C PRO A 176 11.13 13.33 -0.43
N PRO A 177 12.23 12.57 -0.53
CA PRO A 177 13.14 12.61 -1.70
C PRO A 177 12.45 12.34 -3.05
N VAL A 178 11.50 11.41 -3.08
CA VAL A 178 10.71 11.09 -4.29
C VAL A 178 9.83 12.28 -4.68
N LEU A 179 9.14 12.89 -3.72
CA LEU A 179 8.27 14.05 -3.98
C LEU A 179 9.09 15.30 -4.31
N ARG A 180 10.22 15.49 -3.62
CA ARG A 180 11.22 16.51 -3.91
C ARG A 180 11.70 16.41 -5.36
N SER A 181 12.11 15.24 -5.84
CA SER A 181 12.52 15.05 -7.24
C SER A 181 11.38 15.39 -8.23
N LEU A 182 10.15 15.05 -7.87
CA LEU A 182 8.96 15.38 -8.65
C LEU A 182 8.64 16.89 -8.63
N LEU A 183 9.01 17.62 -7.57
CA LEU A 183 8.72 19.04 -7.38
C LEU A 183 9.86 19.97 -7.83
N GLU A 184 11.10 19.79 -7.36
CA GLU A 184 12.26 20.67 -7.59
C GLU A 184 12.58 20.91 -9.06
N SER A 185 12.15 20.00 -9.93
CA SER A 185 12.40 20.13 -11.35
C SER A 185 11.53 21.24 -12.01
N THR A 186 10.62 21.93 -11.29
CA THR A 186 9.87 23.14 -11.75
C THR A 186 10.61 24.47 -11.60
N GLY A 187 11.74 24.53 -10.90
CA GLY A 187 12.52 25.78 -10.76
C GLY A 187 11.99 26.82 -9.77
N ASP A 188 10.87 26.55 -9.09
CA ASP A 188 10.33 27.40 -8.02
C ASP A 188 10.05 26.55 -6.78
N VAL A 189 10.96 26.62 -5.81
CA VAL A 189 10.69 26.24 -4.41
C VAL A 189 11.25 27.38 -3.57
N PRO A 190 10.43 28.12 -2.81
CA PRO A 190 10.96 29.03 -1.80
C PRO A 190 11.63 28.19 -0.72
N LEU A 191 12.89 28.51 -0.42
CA LEU A 191 13.61 28.00 0.75
C LEU A 191 12.88 28.39 2.05
#